data_AF-A0A2S6XCX0-F1
#
_entry.id   AF-A0A2S6XCX0-F1
#
_cell.length_a   1.000
_cell.length_b   1.000
_cell.length_c   1.000
_cell.angle_alpha   90.00
_cell.angle_beta   90.00
_cell.angle_gamma   90.00
#
_symmetry.space_group_name_H-M   'P 1'
#
loop_
_entity.id
_entity.type
_entity.pdbx_description
1 polymer ?
#
loop_
_entity_poly.entity_id
_entity_poly.type
_entity_poly.pdbx_seq_one_letter_code
_entity_poly.pdbx_strand_id
1 'polypeptide(L)'
;MLDFSAAAYGKAAVQTVSVPTAAPARVHPMPGAPYEVAQTPPAHVRITMAATDLLDAPADWSWEQLRDYVMRAVAERHGPQPRHESAKVNSIFKSFASRWARQAGPIARFAFEQQDGFWRSAPVDIRRFTKGNDDYFARPIAERLGA
;
A
#
# COMPACT_ATOMS: atom_id res chain seq x y z
N MET A 1 -7.95 -45.35 2.34
CA MET A 1 -8.07 -45.04 0.91
C MET A 1 -8.86 -43.74 0.79
N LEU A 2 -8.16 -42.61 0.77
CA LEU A 2 -8.73 -41.28 0.55
C LEU A 2 -7.70 -40.53 -0.32
N ASP A 3 -8.12 -40.29 -1.55
CA ASP A 3 -7.37 -39.70 -2.65
C ASP A 3 -7.52 -38.16 -2.57
N PHE A 4 -6.40 -37.43 -2.49
CA PHE A 4 -6.41 -35.97 -2.56
C PHE A 4 -5.84 -35.53 -3.90
N SER A 5 -6.73 -35.48 -4.88
CA SER A 5 -6.52 -34.92 -6.21
C SER A 5 -6.37 -33.39 -6.13
N ALA A 6 -5.15 -32.88 -6.33
CA ALA A 6 -4.86 -31.45 -6.41
C ALA A 6 -5.20 -30.92 -7.81
N ALA A 7 -6.37 -30.29 -7.92
CA ALA A 7 -6.83 -29.63 -9.14
C ALA A 7 -6.12 -28.29 -9.35
N ALA A 8 -5.59 -28.12 -10.57
CA ALA A 8 -5.07 -26.88 -11.10
C ALA A 8 -6.15 -25.79 -11.18
N TYR A 9 -5.88 -24.66 -10.55
CA TYR A 9 -6.60 -23.39 -10.69
C TYR A 9 -5.51 -22.31 -10.72
N GLY A 10 -5.40 -21.37 -11.63
CA GLY A 10 -6.20 -20.92 -12.75
C GLY A 10 -5.56 -19.57 -13.12
N LYS A 11 -5.20 -19.38 -14.39
CA LYS A 11 -4.52 -18.18 -14.90
C LYS A 11 -5.20 -16.90 -14.39
N ALA A 12 -4.47 -16.07 -13.64
CA ALA A 12 -4.91 -14.72 -13.30
C ALA A 12 -4.98 -13.89 -14.59
N ALA A 13 -6.19 -13.51 -15.00
CA ALA A 13 -6.42 -12.57 -16.08
C ALA A 13 -6.04 -11.16 -15.59
N VAL A 14 -5.06 -10.55 -16.27
CA VAL A 14 -4.65 -9.16 -16.06
C VAL A 14 -5.71 -8.26 -16.70
N GLN A 15 -6.41 -7.47 -15.90
CA GLN A 15 -7.39 -6.51 -16.38
C GLN A 15 -6.73 -5.12 -16.42
N THR A 16 -6.49 -4.61 -17.63
CA THR A 16 -5.93 -3.28 -17.86
C THR A 16 -7.05 -2.25 -17.83
N VAL A 17 -7.07 -1.38 -16.81
CA VAL A 17 -7.99 -0.23 -16.78
C VAL A 17 -7.19 1.04 -17.08
N SER A 18 -7.49 1.65 -18.24
CA SER A 18 -6.92 2.94 -18.64
C SER A 18 -7.86 4.06 -18.20
N VAL A 19 -7.40 4.97 -17.34
CA VAL A 19 -8.14 6.19 -16.99
C VAL A 19 -7.54 7.37 -17.76
N PRO A 20 -8.34 8.11 -18.56
CA PRO A 20 -7.88 9.33 -19.21
C PRO A 20 -7.95 10.51 -18.22
N THR A 21 -6.81 11.04 -17.80
CA THR A 21 -6.75 12.31 -17.05
C THR A 21 -6.66 13.47 -18.04
N ALA A 22 -7.69 14.33 -18.03
CA ALA A 22 -7.76 15.55 -18.83
C ALA A 22 -6.72 16.59 -18.37
N ALA A 23 -5.98 17.15 -19.33
CA ALA A 23 -5.01 18.22 -19.11
C ALA A 23 -5.68 19.59 -18.93
N PRO A 24 -5.13 20.50 -18.11
CA PRO A 24 -5.66 21.85 -17.94
C PRO A 24 -5.39 22.75 -19.15
N ALA A 25 -6.32 23.69 -19.36
CA ALA A 25 -6.38 24.64 -20.47
C ALA A 25 -5.14 25.55 -20.57
N ARG A 26 -4.76 25.79 -21.83
CA ARG A 26 -3.65 26.61 -22.31
C ARG A 26 -3.73 28.07 -21.86
N VAL A 27 -2.60 28.61 -21.42
CA VAL A 27 -2.26 30.04 -21.57
C VAL A 27 -1.07 30.11 -22.52
N HIS A 28 -1.25 30.76 -23.67
CA HIS A 28 -0.18 31.00 -24.65
C HIS A 28 0.73 32.15 -24.18
N PRO A 29 2.05 32.03 -24.38
CA PRO A 29 2.74 33.08 -25.14
C PRO A 29 3.82 32.56 -26.13
N MET A 30 3.85 33.23 -27.29
CA MET A 30 4.93 33.48 -28.29
C MET A 30 5.90 32.35 -28.76
N PRO A 31 6.22 32.30 -30.07
CA PRO A 31 7.12 31.30 -30.66
C PRO A 31 8.58 31.77 -30.71
N GLY A 32 9.50 31.00 -30.15
CA GLY A 32 10.93 31.29 -30.27
C GLY A 32 11.83 30.35 -29.48
N ALA A 33 11.99 29.12 -29.97
CA ALA A 33 13.15 28.21 -29.82
C ALA A 33 12.69 26.73 -29.85
N PRO A 34 13.33 25.85 -30.62
CA PRO A 34 13.10 24.41 -30.50
C PRO A 34 13.83 23.90 -29.25
N TYR A 35 13.12 23.83 -28.12
CA TYR A 35 13.60 23.05 -26.97
C TYR A 35 13.00 21.65 -27.09
N GLU A 36 13.78 20.74 -27.67
CA GLU A 36 13.49 19.31 -27.64
C GLU A 36 13.74 18.79 -26.22
N VAL A 37 12.71 18.86 -25.37
CA VAL A 37 12.75 18.20 -24.07
C VAL A 37 12.59 16.72 -24.35
N ALA A 38 13.71 15.99 -24.36
CA ALA A 38 13.72 14.55 -24.25
C ALA A 38 12.95 14.16 -22.98
N GLN A 39 11.66 13.82 -23.13
CA GLN A 39 10.84 13.26 -22.07
C GLN A 39 11.44 11.90 -21.73
N THR A 40 12.34 11.86 -20.75
CA THR A 40 12.77 10.60 -20.15
C THR A 40 11.54 9.98 -19.51
N PRO A 41 11.04 8.81 -19.97
CA PRO A 41 9.93 8.15 -19.32
C PRO A 41 10.34 7.85 -17.87
N PRO A 42 9.49 8.15 -16.86
CA PRO A 42 9.83 7.84 -15.49
C PRO A 42 10.05 6.33 -15.40
N ALA A 43 11.24 5.91 -14.99
CA ALA A 43 11.57 4.52 -14.76
C ALA A 43 10.58 3.96 -13.73
N HIS A 44 9.64 3.15 -14.18
CA HIS A 44 8.72 2.44 -13.29
C HIS A 44 9.54 1.35 -12.60
N VAL A 45 10.03 1.64 -11.40
CA VAL A 45 10.70 0.65 -10.56
C VAL A 45 9.64 -0.38 -10.15
N ARG A 46 9.52 -1.45 -10.93
CA ARG A 46 8.72 -2.62 -10.56
C ARG A 46 9.50 -3.47 -9.59
N ILE A 47 9.39 -3.14 -8.29
CA ILE A 47 9.86 -4.02 -7.22
C ILE A 47 8.89 -5.20 -7.16
N THR A 48 9.26 -6.31 -7.80
CA THR A 48 8.50 -7.56 -7.73
C THR A 48 9.11 -8.37 -6.60
N MET A 49 8.70 -8.13 -5.35
CA MET A 49 9.04 -9.02 -4.25
C MET A 49 8.01 -10.14 -4.17
N ALA A 50 8.47 -11.38 -4.20
CA ALA A 50 7.64 -12.56 -4.15
C ALA A 50 6.86 -12.60 -2.83
N ALA A 51 5.57 -12.98 -2.87
CA ALA A 51 4.69 -13.06 -1.71
C ALA A 51 5.21 -13.99 -0.59
N THR A 52 6.16 -14.87 -0.90
CA THR A 52 6.79 -15.80 0.05
C THR A 52 7.74 -15.11 1.05
N ASP A 53 8.25 -13.91 0.73
CA ASP A 53 9.12 -13.10 1.62
C ASP A 53 8.35 -12.33 2.72
N LEU A 54 7.01 -12.44 2.75
CA LEU A 54 6.21 -11.85 3.83
C LEU A 54 6.23 -12.67 5.13
N LEU A 55 6.50 -13.97 5.04
CA LEU A 55 6.53 -14.88 6.19
C LEU A 55 7.87 -14.86 6.94
N ASP A 56 8.93 -14.34 6.33
CA ASP A 56 10.31 -14.33 6.87
C ASP A 56 10.77 -12.97 7.41
N ALA A 57 9.90 -11.94 7.39
CA ALA A 57 10.28 -10.64 7.93
C ALA A 57 10.18 -10.60 9.45
N PRO A 58 11.11 -9.88 10.12
CA PRO A 58 11.20 -9.82 11.58
C PRO A 58 9.85 -9.42 12.19
N ALA A 59 9.25 -10.37 12.93
CA ALA A 59 7.90 -10.32 13.48
C ALA A 59 7.66 -9.25 14.56
N ASP A 60 8.70 -8.51 14.94
CA ASP A 60 8.70 -7.57 16.06
C ASP A 60 8.95 -6.14 15.57
N TRP A 61 8.04 -5.61 14.75
CA TRP A 61 8.10 -4.20 14.36
C TRP A 61 7.80 -3.30 15.55
N SER A 62 8.69 -2.34 15.81
CA SER A 62 8.35 -1.22 16.70
C SER A 62 7.25 -0.36 16.05
N TRP A 63 6.51 0.39 16.87
CA TRP A 63 5.48 1.30 16.35
C TRP A 63 6.07 2.38 15.43
N GLU A 64 7.35 2.72 15.58
CA GLU A 64 8.09 3.67 14.72
C GLU A 64 8.38 3.04 13.36
N GLN A 65 8.87 1.81 13.33
CA GLN A 65 9.10 1.07 12.09
C GLN A 65 7.80 0.88 11.30
N LEU A 66 6.71 0.54 12.00
CA LEU A 66 5.38 0.45 11.40
C LEU A 66 4.95 1.80 10.81
N ARG A 67 5.06 2.89 11.59
CA ARG A 67 4.71 4.24 11.12
C ARG A 67 5.51 4.60 9.89
N ASP A 68 6.82 4.45 9.93
CA ASP A 68 7.72 4.89 8.86
C ASP A 68 7.49 4.08 7.58
N TYR A 69 7.25 2.77 7.72
CA TYR A 69 6.84 1.91 6.60
C TYR A 69 5.53 2.39 5.97
N VAL A 70 4.47 2.59 6.78
CA VAL A 70 3.16 3.00 6.27
C VAL A 70 3.22 4.40 5.64
N MET A 71 3.90 5.35 6.28
CA MET A 71 4.05 6.71 5.76
C MET A 71 4.80 6.72 4.44
N ARG A 72 5.88 5.94 4.32
CA ARG A 72 6.60 5.75 3.06
C ARG A 72 5.71 5.11 2.00
N ALA A 73 5.03 4.01 2.32
CA ALA A 73 4.18 3.29 1.37
C ALA A 73 3.00 4.13 0.87
N VAL A 74 2.40 4.95 1.74
CA VAL A 74 1.35 5.92 1.38
C VAL A 74 1.93 7.02 0.50
N ALA A 75 3.09 7.59 0.84
CA ALA A 75 3.71 8.65 0.05
C ALA A 75 4.11 8.17 -1.36
N GLU A 76 4.59 6.94 -1.48
CA GLU A 76 4.97 6.32 -2.76
C GLU A 76 3.76 6.07 -3.67
N ARG A 77 2.61 5.66 -3.12
CA ARG A 77 1.43 5.26 -3.92
C ARG A 77 0.41 6.36 -4.13
N HIS A 78 0.12 7.11 -3.07
CA HIS A 78 -0.95 8.11 -3.05
C HIS A 78 -0.40 9.55 -3.12
N GLY A 79 0.92 9.70 -3.17
CA GLY A 79 1.61 10.99 -3.22
C GLY A 79 1.83 11.64 -1.84
N PRO A 80 2.54 12.77 -1.79
CA PRO A 80 2.85 13.47 -0.55
C PRO A 80 1.55 13.87 0.17
N GLN A 81 1.30 13.22 1.31
CA GLN A 81 0.23 13.64 2.20
C GLN A 81 0.64 14.95 2.89
N PRO A 82 -0.30 15.90 3.12
CA PRO A 82 -0.02 17.06 3.96
C PRO A 82 0.53 16.58 5.30
N ARG A 83 1.47 17.34 5.88
CA ARG A 83 2.09 17.02 7.18
C ARG A 83 0.99 16.96 8.25
N HIS A 84 0.42 15.78 8.44
CA HIS A 84 -0.49 15.49 9.54
C HIS A 84 0.29 15.73 10.84
N GLU A 85 -0.34 16.35 11.84
CA GLU A 85 0.26 16.61 13.14
C GLU A 85 0.98 15.35 13.66
N SER A 86 2.31 15.41 13.73
CA SER A 86 3.15 14.23 14.01
C SER A 86 2.75 13.53 15.30
N ALA A 87 2.25 14.26 16.31
CA ALA A 87 1.77 13.71 17.57
C ALA A 87 0.54 12.79 17.38
N LYS A 88 -0.42 13.19 16.55
CA LYS A 88 -1.63 12.39 16.28
C LYS A 88 -1.28 11.12 15.54
N VAL A 89 -0.42 11.21 14.53
CA VAL A 89 0.07 10.07 13.76
C VAL A 89 0.80 9.08 14.68
N ASN A 90 1.70 9.57 15.53
CA ASN A 90 2.41 8.73 16.50
C ASN A 90 1.44 8.02 17.44
N SER A 91 0.43 8.71 17.96
CA SER A 91 -0.58 8.11 18.83
C SER A 91 -1.38 7.00 18.13
N ILE A 92 -1.70 7.17 16.84
CA ILE A 92 -2.42 6.16 16.06
C ILE A 92 -1.57 4.88 15.96
N PHE A 93 -0.32 4.98 15.49
CA PHE A 93 0.53 3.81 15.30
C PHE A 93 0.96 3.16 16.61
N LYS A 94 1.23 3.95 17.66
CA LYS A 94 1.51 3.41 19.00
C LYS A 94 0.32 2.60 19.52
N SER A 95 -0.89 3.13 19.37
CA SER A 95 -2.10 2.43 19.79
C SER A 95 -2.34 1.19 18.93
N PHE A 96 -2.09 1.25 17.62
CA PHE A 96 -2.27 0.12 16.71
C PHE A 96 -1.29 -1.02 17.01
N ALA A 97 -0.01 -0.71 17.14
CA ALA A 97 1.02 -1.66 17.54
C ALA A 97 0.71 -2.29 18.91
N SER A 98 0.17 -1.52 19.86
CA SER A 98 -0.24 -2.06 21.16
C SER A 98 -1.42 -3.05 21.08
N ARG A 99 -2.31 -2.93 20.08
CA ARG A 99 -3.49 -3.81 19.93
C ARG A 99 -3.19 -5.07 19.15
N TRP A 100 -2.35 -4.97 18.12
CA TRP A 100 -2.04 -6.07 17.20
C TRP A 100 -0.69 -6.72 17.47
N ALA A 101 0.16 -6.10 18.31
CA ALA A 101 1.48 -6.59 18.67
C ALA A 101 2.28 -7.06 17.43
N ARG A 102 2.68 -8.33 17.41
CA ARG A 102 3.44 -8.98 16.33
C ARG A 102 2.72 -9.00 14.98
N GLN A 103 1.40 -8.87 14.97
CA GLN A 103 0.61 -8.87 13.74
C GLN A 103 0.57 -7.48 13.09
N ALA A 104 0.95 -6.42 13.78
CA ALA A 104 0.84 -5.06 13.26
C ALA A 104 1.64 -4.85 11.96
N GLY A 105 2.87 -5.36 11.91
CA GLY A 105 3.72 -5.30 10.73
C GLY A 105 3.18 -6.13 9.55
N PRO A 106 2.90 -7.42 9.74
CA PRO A 106 2.27 -8.27 8.73
C PRO A 106 0.97 -7.70 8.14
N ILE A 107 0.10 -7.11 8.97
CA ILE A 107 -1.14 -6.48 8.51
C ILE A 107 -0.85 -5.30 7.57
N ALA A 108 0.09 -4.43 7.95
CA ALA A 108 0.49 -3.30 7.12
C ALA A 108 1.11 -3.77 5.80
N ARG A 109 2.03 -4.74 5.84
CA ARG A 109 2.63 -5.30 4.63
C ARG A 109 1.58 -5.93 3.73
N PHE A 110 0.64 -6.71 4.26
CA PHE A 110 -0.44 -7.29 3.47
C PHE A 110 -1.24 -6.20 2.74
N ALA A 111 -1.59 -5.11 3.43
CA ALA A 111 -2.36 -4.02 2.85
C ALA A 111 -1.63 -3.30 1.69
N PHE A 112 -0.31 -3.10 1.79
CA PHE A 112 0.46 -2.37 0.77
C PHE A 112 1.09 -3.25 -0.30
N GLU A 113 1.45 -4.50 0.03
CA GLU A 113 2.14 -5.43 -0.87
C GLU A 113 1.15 -6.34 -1.60
N GLN A 114 0.13 -6.88 -0.92
CA GLN A 114 -0.84 -7.78 -1.58
C GLN A 114 -2.07 -7.05 -2.14
N GLN A 115 -2.48 -5.95 -1.52
CA GLN A 115 -3.66 -5.19 -1.94
C GLN A 115 -3.32 -3.87 -2.62
N ASP A 116 -2.04 -3.68 -2.98
CA ASP A 116 -1.52 -2.50 -3.68
C ASP A 116 -1.86 -1.15 -3.00
N GLY A 117 -2.02 -1.16 -1.67
CA GLY A 117 -2.39 0.03 -0.91
C GLY A 117 -3.87 0.41 -1.01
N PHE A 118 -4.72 -0.52 -1.44
CA PHE A 118 -6.18 -0.40 -1.44
C PHE A 118 -6.81 -1.47 -0.54
N TRP A 119 -7.93 -1.15 0.11
CA TRP A 119 -8.74 -2.11 0.85
C TRP A 119 -10.20 -1.87 0.55
N ARG A 120 -10.88 -2.89 -0.01
CA ARG A 120 -12.30 -2.81 -0.41
C ARG A 120 -12.61 -1.54 -1.24
N SER A 121 -11.82 -1.33 -2.29
CA SER A 121 -11.97 -0.19 -3.22
C SER A 121 -11.70 1.20 -2.62
N ALA A 122 -11.15 1.28 -1.40
CA ALA A 122 -10.73 2.54 -0.77
C ALA A 122 -9.22 2.54 -0.54
N PRO A 123 -8.53 3.69 -0.66
CA PRO A 123 -7.11 3.78 -0.35
C PRO A 123 -6.83 3.45 1.13
N VAL A 124 -5.66 2.86 1.37
CA VAL A 124 -5.15 2.59 2.71
C VAL A 124 -4.36 3.81 3.17
N ASP A 125 -5.03 4.67 3.94
CA ASP A 125 -4.42 5.82 4.62
C ASP A 125 -4.28 5.57 6.13
N ILE A 126 -3.57 6.48 6.82
CA ILE A 126 -3.30 6.41 8.27
C ILE A 126 -4.58 6.17 9.09
N ARG A 127 -5.73 6.67 8.60
CA ARG A 127 -7.05 6.50 9.24
C ARG A 127 -7.47 5.04 9.37
N ARG A 128 -7.00 4.15 8.49
CA ARG A 128 -7.31 2.71 8.56
C ARG A 128 -6.65 2.00 9.75
N PHE A 129 -5.59 2.58 10.31
CA PHE A 129 -4.89 2.07 11.49
C PHE A 129 -5.50 2.57 12.82
N THR A 130 -6.66 3.23 12.76
CA THR A 130 -7.39 3.68 13.96
C THR A 130 -8.27 2.57 14.53
N LYS A 131 -8.52 2.62 15.85
CA LYS A 131 -9.32 1.62 16.56
C LYS A 131 -10.69 1.35 15.92
N GLY A 132 -11.37 2.38 15.42
CA GLY A 132 -12.69 2.24 14.80
C GLY A 132 -12.69 1.50 13.47
N ASN A 133 -11.53 1.34 12.81
CA ASN A 133 -11.40 0.63 11.55
C ASN A 133 -10.84 -0.79 11.70
N ASP A 134 -10.33 -1.14 12.88
CA ASP A 134 -9.70 -2.44 13.14
C ASP A 134 -10.60 -3.61 12.70
N ASP A 135 -11.88 -3.53 13.07
CA ASP A 135 -12.89 -4.54 12.80
C ASP A 135 -13.13 -4.83 11.32
N TYR A 136 -12.92 -3.82 10.47
CA TYR A 136 -13.17 -3.88 9.03
C TYR A 136 -11.90 -4.03 8.20
N PHE A 137 -10.75 -3.64 8.76
CA PHE A 137 -9.47 -3.58 8.07
C PHE A 137 -8.48 -4.59 8.64
N ALA A 138 -8.10 -4.44 9.92
CA ALA A 138 -7.02 -5.20 10.50
C ALA A 138 -7.45 -6.64 10.86
N ARG A 139 -8.66 -6.83 11.38
CA ARG A 139 -9.19 -8.16 11.76
C ARG A 139 -9.30 -9.13 10.59
N PRO A 140 -9.93 -8.79 9.44
CA PRO A 140 -10.00 -9.73 8.32
C PRO A 140 -8.64 -10.05 7.69
N ILE A 141 -7.67 -9.14 7.83
CA ILE A 141 -6.29 -9.39 7.39
C ILE A 141 -5.60 -10.34 8.36
N ALA A 142 -5.70 -10.10 9.66
CA ALA A 142 -5.13 -10.97 10.69
C ALA A 142 -5.67 -12.41 10.60
N GLU A 143 -6.98 -12.58 10.40
CA GLU A 143 -7.62 -13.88 10.19
C GLU A 143 -7.04 -14.62 8.96
N ARG A 144 -6.77 -13.89 7.87
CA ARG A 144 -6.13 -14.46 6.67
C ARG A 144 -4.66 -14.84 6.88
N LEU A 145 -3.97 -14.15 7.78
CA LEU A 145 -2.58 -14.41 8.13
C LEU A 145 -2.42 -15.59 9.09
N GLY A 146 -3.52 -16.20 9.56
CA GLY A 146 -3.49 -17.37 10.46
C GLY A 146 -3.28 -17.00 11.93
N ALA A 147 -3.82 -15.85 12.36
CA ALA A 147 -3.90 -15.42 13.76
C ALA A 147 -4.59 -16.43 14.67
#